data_AF-U3TXY1-F1
#
_entry.id   AF-U3TXY1-F1
#
_cell.length_a   1.000
_cell.length_b   1.000
_cell.length_c   1.000
_cell.angle_alpha   90.00
_cell.angle_beta   90.00
_cell.angle_gamma   90.00
#
_symmetry.space_group_name_H-M   'P 1'
#
loop_
_entity.id
_entity.type
_entity.pdbx_description
1 polymer ?
#
loop_
_entity_poly.entity_id
_entity_poly.type
_entity_poly.pdbx_seq_one_letter_code
_entity_poly.pdbx_strand_id
1 'polypeptide(L)'
;MDSVERRMVLNIGGIANLSLLIPGQPVRGFDTGLGNMLMDAWIWRHKGLPFDKDAGWARSGQVVPALLEQMLGDPWFALPPPKSTGREYFNLGWVEQQLQRFPALAPQDVQATLCELTALTIAH
;
A
#
# COMPACT_ATOMS: atom_id res chain seq x y z
N MET A 1 16.99 26.65 -7.83
CA MET A 1 16.69 25.53 -6.91
C MET A 1 17.70 25.60 -5.80
N ASP A 2 17.25 25.60 -4.55
CA ASP A 2 18.12 25.75 -3.39
C ASP A 2 19.02 24.50 -3.26
N SER A 3 20.34 24.69 -3.18
CA SER A 3 21.34 23.61 -3.28
C SER A 3 21.46 22.76 -2.01
N VAL A 4 20.66 23.06 -0.99
CA VAL A 4 20.62 22.42 0.33
C VAL A 4 19.34 21.62 0.59
N GLU A 5 18.38 21.63 -0.33
CA GLU A 5 17.09 20.97 -0.13
C GLU A 5 17.20 19.44 -0.23
N ARG A 6 16.67 18.72 0.78
CA ARG A 6 16.49 17.27 0.73
C ARG A 6 15.16 16.97 0.06
N ARG A 7 15.17 16.18 -1.00
CA ARG A 7 13.95 15.80 -1.73
C ARG A 7 13.74 14.30 -1.77
N MET A 8 12.47 13.94 -1.79
CA MET A 8 11.98 12.59 -1.93
C MET A 8 11.03 12.58 -3.12
N VAL A 9 11.26 11.71 -4.10
CA VAL A 9 10.34 11.48 -5.20
C VAL A 9 9.67 10.14 -4.96
N LEU A 10 8.36 10.17 -4.73
CA LEU A 10 7.54 8.99 -4.49
C LEU A 10 6.70 8.71 -5.74
N ASN A 11 6.83 7.50 -6.28
CA ASN A 11 5.93 6.98 -7.30
C ASN A 11 4.96 5.96 -6.67
N ILE A 12 3.66 6.15 -6.89
CA ILE A 12 2.61 5.24 -6.41
C ILE A 12 2.00 4.54 -7.63
N GLY A 13 2.64 3.46 -8.08
CA GLY A 13 2.14 2.57 -9.11
C GLY A 13 1.35 1.41 -8.51
N GLY A 14 1.43 0.21 -9.10
CA GLY A 14 0.97 -1.01 -8.40
C GLY A 14 1.80 -1.27 -7.13
N ILE A 15 3.10 -1.01 -7.21
CA ILE A 15 4.08 -0.97 -6.12
C ILE A 15 4.52 0.48 -5.95
N ALA A 16 4.70 0.91 -4.70
CA ALA A 16 5.22 2.22 -4.38
C ALA A 16 6.75 2.18 -4.25
N ASN A 17 7.43 3.16 -4.85
CA ASN A 17 8.89 3.27 -4.77
C ASN A 17 9.33 4.71 -4.50
N LEU A 18 10.49 4.83 -3.86
CA LEU A 18 11.03 6.08 -3.37
C LEU A 18 12.42 6.33 -3.95
N SER A 19 12.67 7.55 -4.41
CA SER A 19 14.00 8.04 -4.75
C SER A 19 14.41 9.18 -3.80
N LEU A 20 15.56 9.03 -3.14
CA LEU A 20 16.14 9.99 -2.20
C LEU A 20 17.20 10.85 -2.90
N LEU A 21 16.97 12.16 -2.91
CA LEU A 21 17.86 13.18 -3.47
C LEU A 21 18.38 14.04 -2.32
N ILE A 22 19.50 13.61 -1.73
CA ILE A 22 20.14 14.29 -0.59
C ILE A 22 21.45 14.94 -1.08
N PRO A 23 21.62 16.27 -0.92
CA PRO A 23 22.85 16.95 -1.32
C PRO A 23 24.11 16.31 -0.72
N GLY A 24 25.13 16.10 -1.55
CA GLY A 24 26.39 15.48 -1.13
C GLY A 24 26.34 13.96 -0.89
N GLN A 25 25.20 13.30 -1.14
CA GLN A 25 25.09 11.84 -1.11
C GLN A 25 24.74 11.28 -2.49
N PRO A 26 25.15 10.02 -2.80
CA PRO A 26 24.63 9.31 -3.96
C PRO A 26 23.10 9.19 -3.90
N VAL A 27 22.46 9.23 -5.07
CA VAL A 27 21.03 8.94 -5.19
C VAL A 27 20.78 7.50 -4.74
N ARG A 28 19.75 7.31 -3.92
CA ARG A 28 19.31 6.01 -3.42
C ARG A 28 17.83 5.81 -3.75
N GLY A 29 17.41 4.57 -3.95
CA GLY A 29 15.99 4.25 -4.09
C GLY A 29 15.68 2.83 -3.67
N PHE A 30 14.43 2.61 -3.27
CA PHE A 30 13.91 1.32 -2.83
C PHE A 30 12.38 1.28 -2.98
N ASP A 31 11.82 0.08 -3.03
CA ASP A 31 10.38 -0.11 -2.94
C ASP A 31 9.94 0.09 -1.49
N THR A 32 8.95 0.95 -1.27
CA THR A 32 8.35 1.16 0.06
C THR A 32 7.31 0.08 0.36
N GLY A 33 6.79 -0.58 -0.68
CA GLY A 33 5.83 -1.68 -0.58
C GLY A 33 4.64 -1.48 -1.50
N LEU A 34 3.45 -1.62 -0.94
CA LEU A 34 2.19 -1.58 -1.69
C LEU A 34 1.94 -0.20 -2.30
N GLY A 35 1.45 -0.18 -3.54
CA GLY A 35 0.82 0.99 -4.15
C GLY A 35 -0.68 0.75 -4.31
N ASN A 36 -1.18 0.83 -5.54
CA ASN A 36 -2.59 0.65 -5.88
C ASN A 36 -2.99 -0.81 -6.10
N MET A 37 -2.04 -1.74 -6.21
CA MET A 37 -2.30 -3.10 -6.70
C MET A 37 -3.39 -3.87 -5.94
N LEU A 38 -3.37 -3.81 -4.61
CA LEU A 38 -4.39 -4.50 -3.80
C LEU A 38 -5.75 -3.80 -3.87
N MET A 39 -5.76 -2.47 -3.89
CA MET A 39 -6.99 -1.68 -4.03
C MET A 39 -7.67 -1.91 -5.39
N ASP A 40 -6.88 -2.00 -6.47
CA ASP A 40 -7.36 -2.28 -7.83
C ASP A 40 -7.90 -3.72 -7.92
N ALA A 41 -7.19 -4.70 -7.36
CA ALA A 41 -7.65 -6.08 -7.32
C ALA A 41 -8.95 -6.23 -6.53
N TRP A 42 -9.07 -5.52 -5.40
CA TRP A 42 -10.25 -5.58 -4.54
C TRP A 42 -11.47 -4.94 -5.20
N ILE A 43 -11.34 -3.73 -5.76
CA ILE A 43 -12.46 -3.09 -6.45
C ILE A 43 -12.85 -3.82 -7.73
N TRP A 44 -11.90 -4.42 -8.44
CA TRP A 44 -12.20 -5.29 -9.57
C TRP A 44 -13.08 -6.47 -9.14
N ARG A 45 -12.71 -7.18 -8.07
CA ARG A 45 -13.48 -8.31 -7.53
C ARG A 45 -14.91 -7.92 -7.17
N HIS A 46 -15.11 -6.77 -6.53
CA HIS A 46 -16.39 -6.40 -5.93
C HIS A 46 -17.30 -5.56 -6.84
N LYS A 47 -16.73 -4.78 -7.76
CA LYS A 47 -17.47 -3.82 -8.59
C LYS A 47 -17.20 -3.96 -10.09
N GLY A 48 -16.26 -4.81 -10.50
CA GLY A 48 -15.86 -4.94 -11.90
C GLY A 48 -15.21 -3.67 -12.48
N LEU A 49 -14.75 -2.75 -11.61
CA LEU A 49 -14.09 -1.51 -12.01
C LEU A 49 -12.58 -1.70 -11.99
N PRO A 50 -11.83 -1.08 -12.93
CA PRO A 50 -10.38 -1.29 -13.04
C PRO A 50 -9.57 -0.64 -11.90
N PHE A 51 -10.10 0.42 -11.28
CA PHE A 51 -9.49 1.12 -10.14
C PHE A 51 -10.56 1.92 -9.38
N ASP A 52 -10.24 2.33 -8.14
CA ASP A 52 -11.10 3.18 -7.31
C ASP A 52 -10.88 4.65 -7.64
N LYS A 53 -11.68 5.17 -8.57
CA LYS A 53 -11.56 6.55 -9.03
C LYS A 53 -11.74 7.54 -7.89
N ASP A 54 -10.74 8.40 -7.71
CA ASP A 54 -10.69 9.46 -6.69
C ASP A 54 -10.93 8.93 -5.25
N ALA A 55 -10.57 7.65 -5.02
CA ALA A 55 -10.83 6.92 -3.78
C ALA A 55 -12.32 6.94 -3.37
N GLY A 56 -13.24 7.06 -4.33
CA GLY A 56 -14.67 7.23 -4.05
C GLY A 56 -15.27 6.10 -3.24
N TRP A 57 -14.78 4.87 -3.45
CA TRP A 57 -15.24 3.70 -2.70
C TRP A 57 -14.53 3.58 -1.35
N ALA A 58 -13.21 3.74 -1.29
CA ALA A 58 -12.45 3.76 -0.04
C ALA A 58 -12.99 4.82 0.94
N ARG A 59 -13.27 6.04 0.46
CA ARG A 59 -13.83 7.13 1.26
C ARG A 59 -15.25 6.88 1.76
N SER A 60 -15.97 5.93 1.16
CA SER A 60 -17.31 5.53 1.62
C SER A 60 -17.28 4.49 2.74
N GLY A 61 -16.12 3.85 2.95
CA GLY A 61 -15.90 2.90 4.03
C GLY A 61 -15.21 3.53 5.23
N GLN A 62 -15.00 2.71 6.26
CA GLN A 62 -14.22 3.06 7.43
C GLN A 62 -13.02 2.13 7.53
N VAL A 63 -11.86 2.70 7.87
CA VAL A 63 -10.68 1.89 8.20
C VAL A 63 -11.01 0.98 9.37
N VAL A 64 -10.68 -0.31 9.25
CA VAL A 64 -10.87 -1.32 10.30
C VAL A 64 -9.54 -1.49 11.05
N PRO A 65 -9.36 -0.91 12.25
CA PRO A 65 -8.04 -0.83 12.89
C PRO A 65 -7.43 -2.20 13.19
N ALA A 66 -8.25 -3.17 13.61
CA ALA A 66 -7.77 -4.52 13.89
C ALA A 66 -7.29 -5.27 12.63
N LEU A 67 -7.94 -5.04 11.49
CA LEU A 67 -7.48 -5.60 10.21
C LEU A 67 -6.19 -4.93 9.76
N LEU A 68 -6.11 -3.60 9.90
CA LEU A 68 -4.91 -2.83 9.57
C LEU A 68 -3.70 -3.28 10.38
N GLU A 69 -3.87 -3.43 11.69
CA GLU A 69 -2.82 -3.94 12.60
C GLU A 69 -2.36 -5.34 12.19
N GLN A 70 -3.30 -6.23 11.86
CA GLN A 70 -2.96 -7.58 11.39
C GLN A 70 -2.17 -7.54 10.08
N MET A 71 -2.58 -6.71 9.12
CA MET A 71 -1.93 -6.55 7.82
C MET A 71 -0.50 -5.98 7.98
N LEU A 72 -0.33 -4.95 8.82
CA LEU A 72 0.98 -4.37 9.13
C LEU A 72 1.90 -5.36 9.87
N GLY A 73 1.33 -6.34 10.56
CA GLY A 73 2.07 -7.43 11.21
C GLY A 73 2.68 -8.46 10.24
N ASP A 74 2.48 -8.33 8.93
CA ASP A 74 3.11 -9.22 7.95
C ASP A 74 4.65 -9.08 7.99
N PRO A 75 5.40 -10.20 8.13
CA PRO A 75 6.86 -10.17 8.25
C PRO A 75 7.59 -9.46 7.11
N TRP A 76 6.99 -9.39 5.91
CA TRP A 76 7.59 -8.71 4.77
C TRP A 76 7.86 -7.23 5.06
N PHE A 77 6.96 -6.56 5.79
CA PHE A 77 7.12 -5.14 6.13
C PHE A 77 8.34 -4.90 7.04
N ALA A 78 8.74 -5.88 7.85
CA ALA A 78 9.89 -5.78 8.75
C ALA A 78 11.26 -6.07 8.10
N LEU A 79 11.31 -6.54 6.84
CA LEU A 79 12.57 -6.86 6.16
C LEU A 79 13.43 -5.59 5.93
N PRO A 80 14.77 -5.64 6.08
CA PRO A 80 15.66 -4.53 5.78
C PRO A 80 15.85 -4.35 4.26
N PRO A 81 16.16 -3.12 3.78
CA PRO A 81 16.57 -2.91 2.39
C PRO A 81 17.96 -3.53 2.08
N PRO A 82 18.23 -3.93 0.82
CA PRO A 82 17.34 -3.86 -0.33
C PRO A 82 16.30 -4.99 -0.31
N LYS A 83 15.02 -4.63 -0.46
CA LYS A 83 13.91 -5.56 -0.64
C LYS A 83 13.02 -5.06 -1.77
N SER A 84 12.42 -6.00 -2.49
CA SER A 84 11.43 -5.75 -3.53
C SER A 84 10.29 -6.77 -3.41
N THR A 85 9.15 -6.44 -3.98
CA THR A 85 7.98 -7.33 -4.00
C THR A 85 7.07 -6.98 -5.16
N GLY A 86 6.08 -7.83 -5.39
CA GLY A 86 5.12 -7.68 -6.47
C GLY A 86 3.88 -8.54 -6.23
N ARG A 87 3.21 -8.88 -7.34
CA ARG A 87 1.97 -9.67 -7.35
C ARG A 87 2.18 -11.09 -6.83
N GLU A 88 3.41 -11.58 -6.84
CA GLU A 88 3.78 -12.89 -6.34
C GLU A 88 3.57 -13.03 -4.83
N TYR A 89 3.72 -11.94 -4.07
CA TYR A 89 3.52 -11.92 -2.62
C TYR A 89 2.19 -11.25 -2.26
N PHE A 90 2.03 -9.98 -2.66
CA PHE A 90 0.83 -9.20 -2.35
C PHE A 90 -0.19 -9.34 -3.48
N ASN A 91 -1.20 -10.16 -3.24
CA ASN A 91 -2.28 -10.42 -4.18
C ASN A 91 -3.62 -10.60 -3.44
N LEU A 92 -4.67 -10.87 -4.21
CA LEU A 92 -6.01 -11.05 -3.66
C LEU A 92 -6.09 -12.26 -2.70
N GLY A 93 -5.28 -13.31 -2.93
CA GLY A 93 -5.20 -14.45 -2.02
C GLY A 93 -4.61 -14.07 -0.66
N TRP A 94 -3.60 -13.19 -0.65
CA TRP A 94 -3.11 -12.59 0.60
C TRP A 94 -4.22 -11.82 1.33
N VAL A 95 -4.98 -10.97 0.62
CA VAL A 95 -6.12 -10.24 1.22
C VAL A 95 -7.15 -11.22 1.81
N GLU A 96 -7.51 -12.27 1.07
CA GLU A 96 -8.44 -13.30 1.55
C GLU A 96 -7.95 -14.01 2.82
N GLN A 97 -6.66 -14.32 2.91
CA GLN A 97 -6.05 -14.91 4.11
C GLN A 97 -6.17 -13.97 5.31
N GLN A 98 -5.91 -12.67 5.13
CA GLN A 98 -6.05 -11.67 6.19
C GLN A 98 -7.51 -11.59 6.68
N LEU A 99 -8.48 -11.69 5.77
CA LEU A 99 -9.91 -11.60 6.08
C LEU A 99 -10.50 -12.84 6.77
N GLN A 100 -9.80 -13.98 6.82
CA GLN A 100 -10.32 -15.20 7.47
C GLN A 100 -10.70 -14.99 8.95
N ARG A 101 -10.02 -14.06 9.63
CA ARG A 101 -10.26 -13.71 11.04
C ARG A 101 -11.31 -12.59 11.23
N PHE A 102 -11.82 -12.04 10.14
CA PHE A 102 -12.76 -10.92 10.13
C PHE A 102 -13.99 -11.23 9.26
N PRO A 103 -14.86 -12.15 9.69
CA PRO A 103 -16.05 -12.48 8.92
C PRO A 103 -16.97 -11.25 8.81
N ALA A 104 -17.58 -11.09 7.63
CA ALA A 104 -18.62 -10.09 7.35
C ALA A 104 -18.20 -8.61 7.39
N LEU A 105 -16.92 -8.28 7.17
CA LEU A 105 -16.55 -6.89 6.90
C LEU A 105 -17.21 -6.39 5.60
N ALA A 106 -17.66 -5.14 5.62
CA ALA A 106 -18.17 -4.53 4.41
C ALA A 106 -17.01 -4.35 3.40
N PRO A 107 -17.20 -4.67 2.11
CA PRO A 107 -16.12 -4.56 1.13
C PRO A 107 -15.50 -3.15 1.02
N GLN A 108 -16.28 -2.09 1.20
CA GLN A 108 -15.76 -0.72 1.24
C GLN A 108 -14.83 -0.45 2.44
N ASP A 109 -15.06 -1.11 3.58
CA ASP A 109 -14.22 -0.94 4.78
C ASP A 109 -12.87 -1.64 4.58
N VAL A 110 -12.88 -2.79 3.88
CA VAL A 110 -11.63 -3.43 3.43
C VAL A 110 -10.90 -2.54 2.43
N GLN A 111 -11.59 -1.91 1.48
CA GLN A 111 -10.98 -0.96 0.55
C GLN A 111 -10.35 0.24 1.28
N ALA A 112 -11.05 0.82 2.26
CA ALA A 112 -10.54 1.90 3.10
C ALA A 112 -9.29 1.47 3.87
N THR A 113 -9.30 0.27 4.41
CA THR A 113 -8.17 -0.30 5.17
C THR A 113 -6.95 -0.58 4.28
N LEU A 114 -7.15 -1.07 3.06
CA LEU A 114 -6.06 -1.25 2.09
C LEU A 114 -5.44 0.09 1.67
N CYS A 115 -6.25 1.15 1.54
CA CYS A 115 -5.76 2.50 1.27
C CYS A 115 -4.87 3.02 2.42
N GLU A 116 -5.32 2.85 3.67
CA GLU A 116 -4.55 3.23 4.87
C GLU A 116 -3.25 2.42 5.00
N LEU A 117 -3.29 1.12 4.74
CA LEU A 117 -2.11 0.25 4.71
C LEU A 117 -1.05 0.78 3.74
N THR A 118 -1.45 1.14 2.52
CA THR A 118 -0.55 1.75 1.53
C THR A 118 0.05 3.06 2.05
N ALA A 119 -0.76 3.94 2.64
CA ALA A 119 -0.27 5.22 3.18
C ALA A 119 0.74 5.02 4.32
N LEU A 120 0.46 4.13 5.27
CA LEU A 120 1.33 3.88 6.41
C LEU A 120 2.64 3.21 6.03
N THR A 121 2.62 2.25 5.10
CA THR A 121 3.84 1.55 4.64
C THR A 121 4.75 2.44 3.81
N ILE A 122 4.22 3.51 3.19
CA ILE A 122 5.01 4.56 2.53
C ILE A 122 5.64 5.53 3.54
N ALA A 123 4.93 5.85 4.63
CA ALA A 123 5.36 6.84 5.61
C ALA A 123 6.41 6.33 6.62
N HIS A 124 6.49 5.00 6.79
CA HIS A 124 7.43 4.32 7.69
C HIS A 124 8.85 4.19 7.12
#